data_AF-A0A2P8D230-F1
#
_entry.id   AF-A0A2P8D230-F1
#
_cell.length_a   1.000
_cell.length_b   1.000
_cell.length_c   1.000
_cell.angle_alpha   90.00
_cell.angle_beta   90.00
_cell.angle_gamma   90.00
#
_symmetry.space_group_name_H-M   'P 1'
#
loop_
_entity.id
_entity.type
_entity.pdbx_description
1 polymer ?
#
loop_
_entity_poly.entity_id
_entity_poly.type
_entity_poly.pdbx_seq_one_letter_code
_entity_poly.pdbx_strand_id
1 'polypeptide(L)'
;MKLTKHLNTFAGSTKNMEHHFELPVTYKDEEMTFTGRLVTFAYEYKFFVQVQGVEIVYEQDDEQHLRAVAYEHAADKQVDPGLIAAIALKLEEQRAALSI
;
A
#
# COMPACT_ATOMS: atom_id res chain seq x y z
N MET A 1 -6.86 21.63 44.28
CA MET A 1 -6.94 20.79 43.08
C MET A 1 -8.18 21.19 42.28
N LYS A 2 -8.02 21.93 41.18
CA LYS A 2 -9.11 22.27 40.24
C LYS A 2 -8.53 22.10 38.84
N LEU A 3 -8.90 21.04 38.15
CA LEU A 3 -8.55 20.84 36.74
C LEU A 3 -9.77 21.21 35.88
N THR A 4 -9.72 22.46 35.43
CA THR A 4 -10.00 22.94 34.07
C THR A 4 -11.04 22.21 33.21
N LYS A 5 -12.18 22.91 33.09
CA LYS A 5 -12.93 23.29 31.88
C LYS A 5 -12.79 22.40 30.63
N HIS A 6 -13.94 21.83 30.26
CA HIS A 6 -14.28 21.30 28.95
C HIS A 6 -14.02 22.27 27.80
N LEU A 7 -13.49 21.74 26.70
CA LEU A 7 -13.90 22.14 25.34
C LEU A 7 -13.85 20.93 24.41
N ASN A 8 -15.03 20.63 23.83
CA ASN A 8 -15.30 20.24 22.44
C ASN A 8 -14.75 18.92 21.89
N THR A 9 -15.39 18.19 20.96
CA THR A 9 -16.73 18.15 20.32
C THR A 9 -16.68 16.86 19.48
N PHE A 10 -17.80 16.17 19.27
CA PHE A 10 -17.92 14.99 18.40
C PHE A 10 -17.29 15.17 17.01
N ALA A 11 -16.44 14.24 16.57
CA ALA A 11 -16.20 13.90 15.17
C ALA A 11 -15.77 12.42 15.10
N GLY A 12 -16.45 11.62 14.27
CA GLY A 12 -16.32 10.17 14.23
C GLY A 12 -14.87 9.69 14.04
N SER A 13 -14.51 8.61 14.72
CA SER A 13 -13.25 7.91 14.51
C SER A 13 -13.21 7.33 13.09
N THR A 14 -12.66 8.07 12.13
CA THR A 14 -12.22 7.53 10.84
C THR A 14 -10.98 6.67 11.10
N LYS A 15 -11.20 5.48 11.65
CA LYS A 15 -10.17 4.47 11.77
C LYS A 15 -9.91 3.93 10.36
N ASN A 16 -8.86 4.42 9.70
CA ASN A 16 -8.32 3.74 8.52
C ASN A 16 -8.05 2.28 8.91
N MET A 17 -8.53 1.33 8.11
CA MET A 17 -8.25 -0.08 8.35
C MET A 17 -6.96 -0.44 7.63
N GLU A 18 -6.00 -0.97 8.38
CA GLU A 18 -4.73 -1.43 7.86
C GLU A 18 -4.64 -2.94 7.97
N HIS A 19 -4.26 -3.60 6.87
CA HIS A 19 -4.07 -5.05 6.81
C HIS A 19 -2.68 -5.35 6.24
N HIS A 20 -1.85 -6.06 7.02
CA HIS A 20 -0.51 -6.46 6.60
C HIS A 20 -0.54 -7.82 5.92
N PHE A 21 0.31 -8.01 4.91
CA PHE A 21 0.38 -9.25 4.14
C PHE A 21 1.79 -9.50 3.60
N GLU A 22 2.01 -10.74 3.18
CA GLU A 22 3.16 -11.14 2.38
C GLU A 22 2.74 -11.36 0.93
N LEU A 23 3.60 -10.95 0.00
CA LEU A 23 3.35 -10.98 -1.43
C LEU A 23 4.49 -11.75 -2.13
N PRO A 24 4.29 -13.05 -2.43
CA PRO A 24 5.23 -13.80 -3.24
C PRO A 24 5.11 -13.36 -4.71
N VAL A 25 6.24 -12.97 -5.31
CA VAL A 25 6.35 -12.50 -6.70
C VAL A 25 7.49 -13.24 -7.38
N THR A 26 7.22 -13.78 -8.57
CA THR A 26 8.26 -14.33 -9.44
C THR A 26 8.70 -13.25 -10.41
N TYR A 27 9.99 -12.92 -10.44
CA TYR A 27 10.56 -11.93 -11.34
C TYR A 27 11.94 -12.39 -11.81
N LYS A 28 12.16 -12.40 -13.14
CA LYS A 28 13.43 -12.90 -13.75
C LYS A 28 13.82 -14.30 -13.24
N ASP A 29 12.84 -15.20 -13.17
CA ASP A 29 12.99 -16.58 -12.69
C ASP A 29 13.40 -16.72 -11.20
N GLU A 30 13.36 -15.63 -10.43
CA GLU A 30 13.59 -15.63 -8.99
C GLU A 30 12.27 -15.44 -8.24
N GLU A 31 12.04 -16.27 -7.22
CA GLU A 31 10.93 -16.08 -6.28
C GLU A 31 11.38 -15.15 -5.13
N MET A 32 10.65 -14.06 -4.97
CA MET A 32 10.89 -13.06 -3.93
C MET A 32 9.61 -12.86 -3.13
N THR A 33 9.73 -12.71 -1.81
CA THR A 33 8.59 -12.35 -0.95
C THR A 33 8.76 -10.92 -0.47
N PHE A 34 7.74 -10.11 -0.70
CA PHE A 34 7.68 -8.74 -0.22
C PHE A 34 6.66 -8.62 0.91
N THR A 35 6.93 -7.70 1.84
CA THR A 35 5.95 -7.33 2.86
C THR A 35 5.17 -6.12 2.38
N GLY A 36 3.86 -6.14 2.62
CA GLY A 36 2.99 -5.04 2.25
C GLY A 36 1.91 -4.77 3.29
N ARG A 37 1.29 -3.60 3.16
CA ARG A 37 0.08 -3.22 3.88
C ARG A 37 -0.95 -2.63 2.94
N LEU A 38 -2.18 -3.10 3.06
CA LEU A 38 -3.35 -2.52 2.45
C LEU A 38 -3.92 -1.52 3.44
N VAL A 39 -4.04 -0.26 3.02
CA VAL A 39 -4.68 0.78 3.81
C VAL A 39 -5.93 1.21 3.08
N THR A 40 -7.07 1.14 3.74
CA THR A 40 -8.35 1.63 3.21
C THR A 40 -8.76 2.91 3.90
N PHE A 41 -9.24 3.88 3.11
CA PHE A 41 -9.75 5.16 3.60
C PHE A 41 -10.98 5.56 2.78
N ALA A 42 -12.11 5.68 3.47
CA ALA A 42 -13.42 5.99 2.88
C ALA A 42 -13.75 5.10 1.66
N TYR A 43 -13.52 5.61 0.44
CA TYR A 43 -13.85 4.96 -0.84
C TYR A 43 -12.62 4.52 -1.64
N GLU A 44 -11.43 4.69 -1.10
CA GLU A 44 -10.18 4.36 -1.75
C GLU A 44 -9.37 3.37 -0.91
N TYR A 45 -8.43 2.73 -1.58
CA TYR A 45 -7.41 1.93 -0.93
C TYR A 45 -6.07 2.11 -1.62
N LYS A 46 -5.00 1.91 -0.86
CA LYS A 46 -3.64 1.88 -1.38
C LYS A 46 -2.89 0.68 -0.81
N PHE A 47 -2.04 0.11 -1.65
CA PHE A 47 -1.04 -0.85 -1.20
C PHE A 47 0.28 -0.14 -1.00
N PHE A 48 0.94 -0.44 0.11
CA PHE A 48 2.29 -0.02 0.40
C PHE A 48 3.14 -1.28 0.46
N VAL A 49 4.18 -1.38 -0.37
CA VAL A 49 5.02 -2.57 -0.47
C VAL A 49 6.47 -2.19 -0.24
N GLN A 50 7.14 -2.90 0.67
CA GLN A 50 8.54 -2.69 0.99
C GLN A 50 9.44 -3.43 -0.01
N VAL A 51 10.20 -2.69 -0.81
CA VAL A 51 11.08 -3.23 -1.85
C VAL A 51 12.47 -2.65 -1.71
N GLN A 52 13.46 -3.49 -1.39
CA GLN A 52 14.86 -3.09 -1.24
C GLN A 52 15.08 -1.92 -0.25
N GLY A 53 14.19 -1.80 0.74
CA GLY A 53 14.20 -0.70 1.73
C GLY A 53 13.57 0.60 1.24
N VAL A 54 12.81 0.56 0.14
CA VAL A 54 12.00 1.66 -0.39
C VAL A 54 10.53 1.25 -0.28
N GLU A 55 9.68 2.12 0.29
CA GLU A 55 8.23 1.88 0.30
C GLU A 55 7.63 2.36 -1.02
N ILE A 56 7.05 1.42 -1.78
CA ILE A 56 6.34 1.69 -3.03
C ILE A 56 4.84 1.79 -2.73
N VAL A 57 4.22 2.88 -3.19
CA VAL A 57 2.77 3.08 -3.08
C VAL A 57 2.09 2.73 -4.40
N TYR A 58 1.08 1.86 -4.35
CA TYR A 58 0.21 1.52 -5.47
C TYR A 58 -1.22 1.98 -5.21
N GLU A 59 -1.84 2.57 -6.23
CA GLU A 59 -3.24 2.98 -6.25
C GLU A 59 -3.91 2.54 -7.55
N GLN A 60 -5.24 2.53 -7.57
CA GLN A 60 -5.98 2.33 -8.81
C GLN A 60 -5.87 3.55 -9.71
N ASP A 61 -5.69 3.32 -11.00
CA ASP A 61 -5.86 4.34 -12.02
C ASP A 61 -7.32 4.38 -12.53
N ASP A 62 -7.55 5.22 -13.55
CA ASP A 62 -8.88 5.45 -14.13
C ASP A 62 -9.43 4.21 -14.84
N GLU A 63 -8.57 3.25 -15.21
CA GLU A 63 -8.94 1.97 -15.83
C GLU A 63 -9.07 0.83 -14.79
N GLN A 64 -8.97 1.15 -13.50
CA GLN A 64 -8.97 0.23 -12.35
C GLN A 64 -7.75 -0.71 -12.27
N HIS A 65 -6.68 -0.39 -13.00
CA HIS A 65 -5.39 -1.05 -12.89
C HIS A 65 -4.57 -0.46 -11.76
N LEU A 66 -3.73 -1.27 -11.12
CA LEU A 66 -2.84 -0.79 -10.07
C LEU A 66 -1.59 -0.17 -10.70
N ARG A 67 -1.34 1.11 -10.40
CA ARG A 67 -0.13 1.83 -10.79
C ARG A 67 0.68 2.25 -9.57
N ALA A 68 1.99 2.25 -9.70
CA ALA A 68 2.88 2.84 -8.69
C ALA A 68 2.89 4.37 -8.82
N VAL A 69 2.78 5.08 -7.70
CA VAL A 69 2.64 6.56 -7.68
C VAL A 69 3.63 7.30 -6.81
N ALA A 70 4.29 6.60 -5.87
CA ALA A 70 5.29 7.21 -5.02
C ALA A 70 6.30 6.17 -4.52
N TYR A 71 7.52 6.65 -4.31
CA TYR A 71 8.61 5.95 -3.65
C TYR A 71 9.20 6.91 -2.62
N GLU A 72 8.87 6.74 -1.34
CA GLU A 72 9.52 7.55 -0.29
C GLU A 72 10.95 7.03 -0.08
N HIS A 73 11.92 7.96 0.02
CA HIS A 73 13.35 7.70 0.28
C HIS A 73 14.20 7.15 -0.88
N ALA A 74 13.77 7.30 -2.14
CA ALA A 74 14.51 6.82 -3.31
C ALA A 74 15.66 7.74 -3.80
N ALA A 75 16.24 8.59 -2.95
CA ALA A 75 17.31 9.50 -3.39
C ALA A 75 18.53 8.77 -3.98
N ASP A 76 18.79 7.52 -3.55
CA ASP A 76 19.95 6.72 -3.99
C ASP A 76 19.61 5.29 -4.46
N LYS A 77 18.35 4.83 -4.34
CA LYS A 77 17.95 3.46 -4.70
C LYS A 77 16.97 3.45 -5.85
N GLN A 78 17.46 3.09 -7.03
CA GLN A 78 16.66 2.87 -8.22
C GLN A 78 16.12 1.43 -8.19
N VAL A 79 14.86 1.27 -7.80
CA VAL A 79 14.16 -0.02 -7.93
C VAL A 79 13.90 -0.29 -9.42
N ASP A 80 14.13 -1.52 -9.86
CA ASP A 80 13.89 -1.94 -11.24
C ASP A 80 12.41 -1.70 -11.63
N PRO A 81 12.11 -0.89 -12.66
CA PRO A 81 10.74 -0.66 -13.13
C PRO A 81 10.00 -1.95 -13.51
N GLY A 82 10.71 -2.98 -13.99
CA GLY A 82 10.10 -4.26 -14.28
C GLY A 82 9.67 -5.02 -13.02
N LEU A 83 10.41 -4.88 -11.91
CA LEU A 83 10.02 -5.48 -10.64
C LEU A 83 8.80 -4.76 -10.05
N ILE A 84 8.75 -3.44 -10.16
CA ILE A 84 7.58 -2.63 -9.79
C ILE A 84 6.33 -3.11 -10.56
N ALA A 85 6.45 -3.29 -11.87
CA ALA A 85 5.34 -3.77 -12.69
C ALA A 85 4.90 -5.20 -12.33
N ALA A 86 5.85 -6.10 -12.04
CA ALA A 86 5.54 -7.46 -11.60
C ALA A 86 4.79 -7.49 -10.26
N ILE A 87 5.16 -6.60 -9.33
CA ILE A 87 4.45 -6.45 -8.05
C ILE A 87 3.03 -5.95 -8.27
N ALA A 88 2.83 -4.93 -9.13
CA ALA A 88 1.50 -4.42 -9.45
C ALA A 88 0.59 -5.53 -10.00
N LEU A 89 1.07 -6.30 -10.98
CA LEU A 89 0.33 -7.43 -11.54
C LEU A 89 -0.04 -8.46 -10.46
N LYS A 90 0.88 -8.76 -9.54
CA LYS A 90 0.60 -9.72 -8.47
C LYS A 90 -0.45 -9.23 -7.47
N LEU A 91 -0.43 -7.93 -7.15
CA LEU A 91 -1.44 -7.31 -6.30
C LEU A 91 -2.82 -7.35 -6.97
N GLU A 92 -2.90 -7.15 -8.28
CA GLU A 92 -4.15 -7.27 -9.05
C GLU A 92 -4.70 -8.70 -8.99
N GLU A 93 -3.86 -9.73 -9.17
CA GLU A 93 -4.25 -11.13 -9.02
C GLU A 93 -4.83 -11.42 -7.62
N GLN A 94 -4.16 -10.94 -6.57
CA GLN A 94 -4.63 -11.13 -5.20
C GLN A 94 -5.95 -10.41 -4.93
N ARG A 95 -6.10 -9.18 -5.43
CA ARG A 95 -7.35 -8.42 -5.33
C ARG A 95 -8.49 -9.16 -6.03
N ALA A 96 -8.27 -9.60 -7.28
CA ALA A 96 -9.28 -10.33 -8.04
C ALA A 96 -9.71 -11.62 -7.33
N ALA A 97 -8.76 -12.31 -6.68
CA ALA A 97 -9.05 -13.51 -5.89
C ALA A 97 -9.86 -13.22 -4.61
N LEU A 98 -9.73 -12.02 -4.03
CA LEU A 98 -10.42 -11.61 -2.81
C LEU A 98 -11.85 -11.04 -3.04
N SER A 99 -12.28 -10.90 -4.30
CA SER A 99 -13.62 -10.39 -4.67
C SER A 99 -13.96 -9.03 -4.03
N ILE A 100 -12.96 -8.14 -3.92
CA ILE A 100 -13.08 -6.73 -3.50
C ILE A 100 -12.79 -5.76 -4.64
#